data_AF-A0A1W9QEL1-F1
#
_entry.id   AF-A0A1W9QEL1-F1
#
_cell.length_a   1.000
_cell.length_b   1.000
_cell.length_c   1.000
_cell.angle_alpha   90.00
_cell.angle_beta   90.00
_cell.angle_gamma   90.00
#
_symmetry.space_group_name_H-M   'P 1'
#
loop_
_entity.id
_entity.type
_entity.pdbx_description
1 polymer ?
#
loop_
_entity_poly.entity_id
_entity_poly.type
_entity_poly.pdbx_seq_one_letter_code
_entity_poly.pdbx_strand_id
1 'polypeptide(L)'
;MAEADIEINAVHYSWAKEEGAALSPLAPLLVHELGHVLGLAHSCAGLECASHEAARASVMYPDPREGTPRVRPTEEDCKALATLYPARTSLVLWAVVAALSLFVFFAATVGVQRRRLGRKTK
;
A
#
# COMPACT_ATOMS: atom_id res chain seq x y z
N MET A 1 8.10 -20.32 9.58
CA MET A 1 6.81 -19.89 9.00
C MET A 1 6.09 -19.16 10.11
N ALA A 2 5.58 -17.95 9.86
CA ALA A 2 4.74 -17.25 10.84
C ALA A 2 3.28 -17.54 10.50
N GLU A 3 2.49 -17.83 11.53
CA GLU A 3 1.06 -18.14 11.45
C GLU A 3 0.31 -17.07 12.26
N ALA A 4 -0.87 -16.70 11.78
CA ALA A 4 -1.77 -15.78 12.46
C ALA A 4 -3.21 -16.19 12.17
N ASP A 5 -4.04 -16.10 13.19
CA ASP A 5 -5.45 -16.43 13.14
C ASP A 5 -6.30 -15.16 13.07
N ILE A 6 -7.42 -15.25 12.35
CA ILE A 6 -8.46 -14.23 12.32
C ILE A 6 -9.76 -14.90 12.76
N GLU A 7 -10.30 -14.44 13.88
CA GLU A 7 -11.57 -14.94 14.43
C GLU A 7 -12.70 -13.95 14.14
N ILE A 8 -13.80 -14.46 13.57
CA ILE A 8 -14.94 -13.65 13.16
C ILE A 8 -16.17 -14.07 13.95
N ASN A 9 -16.75 -13.13 14.70
CA ASN A 9 -17.90 -13.43 15.56
C ASN A 9 -19.20 -13.58 14.74
N ALA A 10 -19.65 -14.81 14.52
CA ALA A 10 -20.91 -15.08 13.81
C ALA A 10 -22.18 -15.02 14.70
N VAL A 11 -22.05 -14.81 16.01
CA VAL A 11 -23.18 -14.81 16.95
C VAL A 11 -23.79 -13.41 17.04
N HIS A 12 -25.04 -13.26 16.60
CA HIS A 12 -25.75 -11.97 16.47
C HIS A 12 -25.21 -11.02 15.38
N TYR A 13 -24.31 -11.50 14.52
CA TYR A 13 -23.85 -10.76 13.35
C TYR A 13 -24.31 -11.45 12.07
N SER A 14 -24.68 -10.65 11.09
CA SER A 14 -25.02 -11.11 9.74
C SER A 14 -24.13 -10.38 8.75
N TRP A 15 -23.55 -11.14 7.83
CA TRP A 15 -22.54 -10.68 6.89
C TRP A 15 -23.13 -10.53 5.50
N ALA A 16 -22.91 -9.40 4.85
CA ALA A 16 -23.26 -9.21 3.45
C ALA A 16 -22.03 -9.37 2.55
N LYS A 17 -22.27 -9.93 1.36
CA LYS A 17 -21.27 -10.05 0.28
C LYS A 17 -20.98 -8.70 -0.38
N GLU A 18 -21.92 -7.77 -0.36
CA GLU A 18 -21.81 -6.47 -1.07
C GLU A 18 -22.14 -5.29 -0.14
N GLU A 19 -21.59 -4.12 -0.48
CA GLU A 19 -21.92 -2.83 0.15
C GLU A 19 -23.39 -2.45 -0.11
N GLY A 20 -24.10 -2.00 0.92
CA GLY A 20 -25.46 -1.44 0.79
C GLY A 20 -26.59 -2.27 1.41
N ALA A 21 -26.32 -3.48 1.92
CA ALA A 21 -27.25 -4.13 2.85
C ALA A 21 -27.10 -3.53 4.26
N ALA A 22 -28.14 -3.56 5.09
CA ALA A 22 -28.10 -3.16 6.51
C ALA A 22 -27.22 -4.05 7.41
N LEU A 23 -26.25 -4.74 6.80
CA LEU A 23 -25.36 -5.75 7.35
C LEU A 23 -23.92 -5.25 7.26
N SER A 24 -23.09 -5.64 8.22
CA SER A 24 -21.65 -5.35 8.16
C SER A 24 -21.05 -6.06 6.95
N PRO A 25 -20.44 -5.34 5.99
CA PRO A 25 -19.77 -5.97 4.86
C PRO A 25 -18.54 -6.72 5.37
N LEU A 26 -18.44 -8.01 5.04
CA LEU A 26 -17.38 -8.88 5.56
C LEU A 26 -15.98 -8.47 5.06
N ALA A 27 -15.89 -8.00 3.81
CA ALA A 27 -14.60 -7.67 3.20
C ALA A 27 -13.86 -6.52 3.91
N PRO A 28 -14.49 -5.37 4.22
CA PRO A 28 -13.86 -4.34 5.05
C PRO A 28 -13.40 -4.82 6.42
N LEU A 29 -14.19 -5.67 7.08
CA LEU A 29 -13.84 -6.21 8.39
C LEU A 29 -12.62 -7.14 8.30
N LEU A 30 -12.56 -8.02 7.30
CA LEU A 30 -11.38 -8.87 7.09
C LEU A 30 -10.12 -8.05 6.77
N VAL A 31 -10.25 -6.92 6.07
CA VAL A 31 -9.12 -6.01 5.82
C VAL A 31 -8.65 -5.34 7.11
N HIS A 32 -9.56 -4.94 8.00
CA HIS A 32 -9.25 -4.42 9.33
C HIS A 32 -8.46 -5.44 10.16
N GLU A 33 -8.97 -6.68 10.27
CA GLU A 33 -8.30 -7.73 11.04
C GLU A 33 -6.95 -8.13 10.44
N LEU A 34 -6.84 -8.15 9.10
CA LEU A 34 -5.56 -8.36 8.44
C LEU A 34 -4.56 -7.25 8.77
N GLY A 35 -5.01 -6.02 8.96
CA GLY A 35 -4.16 -4.93 9.44
C GLY A 35 -3.57 -5.22 10.82
N HIS A 36 -4.36 -5.76 11.76
CA HIS A 36 -3.88 -6.21 13.07
C HIS A 36 -2.88 -7.37 12.96
N VAL A 37 -3.14 -8.34 12.08
CA VAL A 37 -2.19 -9.44 11.78
C VAL A 37 -0.84 -8.89 11.29
N LEU A 38 -0.88 -7.81 10.51
CA LEU A 38 0.32 -7.11 10.03
C LEU A 38 0.92 -6.13 11.06
N GLY A 39 0.39 -6.08 12.28
CA GLY A 39 0.93 -5.26 13.38
C GLY A 39 0.46 -3.81 13.40
N LEU A 40 -0.56 -3.43 12.61
CA LEU A 40 -1.18 -2.12 12.72
C LEU A 40 -2.06 -2.05 13.97
N ALA A 41 -1.91 -0.96 14.72
CA ALA A 41 -2.84 -0.58 15.77
C ALA A 41 -4.04 0.17 15.18
N HIS A 42 -5.09 0.36 15.98
CA HIS A 42 -6.18 1.25 15.61
C HIS A 42 -5.67 2.67 15.32
N SER A 43 -6.32 3.35 14.38
CA SER A 43 -5.95 4.71 13.96
C SER A 43 -6.13 5.77 15.07
N CYS A 44 -6.85 5.42 16.12
CA CYS A 44 -7.13 6.23 17.31
C CYS A 44 -7.51 5.31 18.48
N ALA A 45 -7.57 5.84 19.71
CA ALA A 45 -7.97 5.08 20.90
C ALA A 45 -9.11 5.76 21.68
N GLY A 46 -10.16 5.00 22.00
CA GLY A 46 -11.22 5.41 22.92
C GLY A 46 -12.01 6.64 22.44
N LEU A 47 -12.23 7.60 23.34
CA LEU A 47 -13.05 8.79 23.08
C LEU A 47 -12.45 9.75 22.05
N GLU A 48 -11.14 9.70 21.81
CA GLU A 48 -10.48 10.60 20.84
C GLU A 48 -10.83 10.25 19.38
N CYS A 49 -11.34 9.04 19.14
CA CYS A 49 -11.78 8.59 17.83
C CYS A 49 -12.97 9.36 17.28
N ALA A 50 -13.91 9.77 18.14
CA ALA A 50 -15.16 10.41 17.71
C ALA A 50 -14.94 11.80 17.10
N SER A 51 -13.86 12.49 17.48
CA SER A 51 -13.53 13.85 17.00
C SER A 51 -12.60 13.89 15.79
N HIS A 52 -12.04 12.75 15.35
CA HIS A 52 -10.99 12.73 14.33
C HIS A 52 -11.53 12.14 13.02
N GLU A 53 -12.12 13.00 12.17
CA GLU A 53 -12.73 12.59 10.89
C GLU A 53 -11.76 11.82 9.99
N ALA A 54 -10.48 12.21 9.98
CA ALA A 54 -9.43 11.48 9.27
C ALA A 54 -9.27 10.04 9.79
N ALA A 55 -9.35 9.82 11.11
CA ALA A 55 -9.24 8.48 11.69
C ALA A 55 -10.42 7.59 11.29
N ARG A 56 -11.64 8.16 11.16
CA ARG A 56 -12.85 7.43 10.70
C ARG A 56 -12.76 6.93 9.27
N ALA A 57 -11.85 7.50 8.48
CA ALA A 57 -11.59 7.07 7.10
C ALA A 57 -10.54 5.95 7.00
N SER A 58 -9.78 5.66 8.07
CA SER A 58 -8.79 4.58 8.09
C SER A 58 -9.47 3.20 8.11
N VAL A 59 -8.84 2.20 7.47
CA VAL A 59 -9.30 0.80 7.62
C VAL A 59 -9.11 0.28 9.05
N MET A 60 -8.21 0.89 9.82
CA MET A 60 -7.92 0.57 11.22
C MET A 60 -8.77 1.37 12.21
N TYR A 61 -9.86 2.00 11.77
CA TYR A 61 -10.78 2.66 12.71
C TYR A 61 -11.47 1.61 13.61
N PRO A 62 -11.51 1.80 14.95
CA PRO A 62 -11.91 0.74 15.88
C PRO A 62 -13.39 0.38 15.86
N ASP A 63 -14.29 1.31 15.54
CA ASP A 63 -15.72 1.03 15.51
C ASP A 63 -16.25 0.97 14.06
N PRO A 64 -16.51 -0.23 13.51
CA PRO A 64 -16.97 -0.40 12.13
C PRO A 64 -18.39 0.14 11.88
N ARG A 65 -19.17 0.46 12.92
CA ARG A 65 -20.51 1.08 12.78
C ARG A 65 -20.41 2.58 12.55
N GLU A 66 -19.32 3.17 13.01
CA GLU A 66 -19.07 4.59 12.97
C GLU A 66 -18.02 4.97 11.92
N GLY A 67 -17.09 4.07 11.64
CA GLY A 67 -16.10 4.23 10.58
C GLY A 67 -16.72 4.11 9.18
N THR A 68 -15.94 4.53 8.18
CA THR A 68 -16.30 4.30 6.78
C THR A 68 -15.81 2.90 6.36
N PRO A 69 -16.69 1.94 6.03
CA PRO A 69 -16.25 0.62 5.56
C PRO A 69 -15.37 0.74 4.33
N ARG A 70 -14.21 0.09 4.33
CA ARG A 70 -13.23 0.16 3.25
C ARG A 70 -12.52 -1.16 3.03
N VAL A 71 -12.40 -1.54 1.76
CA VAL A 71 -11.55 -2.67 1.33
C VAL A 71 -10.15 -2.18 0.92
N ARG A 72 -9.99 -0.87 0.67
CA ARG A 72 -8.71 -0.27 0.31
C ARG A 72 -8.14 0.53 1.49
N PRO A 73 -6.89 0.25 1.91
CA PRO A 73 -6.17 1.07 2.89
C PRO A 73 -6.06 2.52 2.42
N THR A 74 -6.06 3.45 3.38
CA THR A 74 -5.75 4.86 3.13
C THR A 74 -4.25 5.08 2.92
N GLU A 75 -3.86 6.30 2.54
CA GLU A 75 -2.44 6.66 2.46
C GLU A 75 -1.76 6.55 3.84
N GLU A 76 -2.46 6.93 4.91
CA GLU A 76 -1.97 6.84 6.28
C GLU A 76 -1.75 5.39 6.70
N ASP A 77 -2.70 4.50 6.38
CA ASP A 77 -2.56 3.06 6.60
C ASP A 77 -1.36 2.48 5.84
N CYS A 78 -1.18 2.88 4.57
CA CYS A 78 -0.03 2.45 3.76
C CYS A 78 1.30 2.96 4.33
N LYS A 79 1.35 4.20 4.82
CA LYS A 79 2.53 4.77 5.48
C LYS A 79 2.85 4.01 6.77
N ALA A 80 1.85 3.75 7.60
CA ALA A 80 2.03 2.98 8.83
C ALA A 80 2.52 1.56 8.54
N LEU A 81 1.99 0.91 7.50
CA LEU A 81 2.47 -0.41 7.10
C LEU A 81 3.91 -0.36 6.57
N ALA A 82 4.27 0.71 5.83
CA ALA A 82 5.61 0.90 5.31
C ALA A 82 6.67 1.20 6.40
N THR A 83 6.27 1.68 7.59
CA THR A 83 7.21 1.80 8.72
C THR A 83 7.50 0.44 9.36
N LEU A 84 6.52 -0.47 9.39
CA LEU A 84 6.68 -1.84 9.90
C LEU A 84 7.42 -2.74 8.89
N TYR A 85 7.09 -2.58 7.61
CA TYR A 85 7.66 -3.36 6.51
C TYR A 85 8.25 -2.42 5.46
N PRO A 86 9.40 -1.80 5.73
CA PRO A 86 10.07 -0.96 4.74
C PRO A 86 10.37 -1.80 3.51
N ALA A 87 9.94 -1.32 2.34
CA ALA A 87 10.25 -1.98 1.09
C ALA A 87 11.77 -2.17 1.01
N ARG A 88 12.22 -3.42 0.83
CA ARG A 88 13.62 -3.68 0.47
C ARG A 88 13.84 -3.07 -0.91
N THR A 89 14.33 -1.85 -0.93
CA THR A 89 14.91 -1.27 -2.15
C THR A 89 16.13 -2.11 -2.49
N SER A 90 16.01 -2.93 -3.53
CA SER A 90 17.17 -3.57 -4.14
C SER A 90 18.04 -2.47 -4.74
N LEU A 91 19.06 -2.03 -4.00
CA LEU A 91 20.10 -1.12 -4.50
C LEU A 91 20.71 -1.63 -5.82
N VAL A 92 20.73 -2.96 -6.00
CA VAL A 92 21.21 -3.63 -7.22
C VAL A 92 20.31 -3.31 -8.42
N LEU A 93 18.98 -3.30 -8.27
CA LEU A 93 18.06 -3.03 -9.36
C LEU A 93 18.22 -1.59 -9.88
N TRP A 94 18.35 -0.62 -8.98
CA TRP A 94 18.59 0.78 -9.35
C TRP A 94 19.97 1.01 -9.96
N ALA A 95 21.01 0.36 -9.45
CA ALA A 95 22.35 0.43 -10.04
C ALA A 95 22.37 -0.13 -11.48
N VAL A 96 21.65 -1.23 -11.74
CA VAL A 96 21.51 -1.82 -13.08
C VAL A 96 20.75 -0.88 -14.02
N VAL A 97 19.62 -0.30 -13.58
CA VAL A 97 18.85 0.66 -14.39
C VAL A 97 19.68 1.91 -14.71
N ALA A 98 20.41 2.46 -13.73
CA ALA A 98 21.28 3.61 -13.94
C ALA A 98 22.44 3.30 -14.91
N ALA A 99 23.09 2.15 -14.74
CA ALA A 99 24.18 1.71 -15.62
C ALA A 99 23.71 1.49 -17.07
N LEU A 100 22.55 0.86 -17.27
CA LEU A 100 21.95 0.68 -18.60
C LEU A 100 21.58 2.01 -19.25
N SER A 101 21.04 2.95 -18.47
CA SER A 101 20.68 4.29 -18.96
C SER A 101 21.92 5.07 -19.40
N LEU A 102 23.02 5.01 -18.62
CA LEU A 102 24.31 5.59 -18.99
C LEU A 102 24.91 4.93 -20.24
N PHE A 103 24.80 3.61 -20.36
CA PHE A 103 25.30 2.87 -21.53
C PHE A 103 24.58 3.27 -22.82
N VAL A 104 23.25 3.38 -22.78
CA VAL A 104 22.46 3.85 -23.94
C VAL A 104 22.83 5.28 -24.33
N PHE A 105 23.01 6.17 -23.34
CA PHE A 105 23.41 7.55 -23.59
C PHE A 105 24.81 7.63 -24.22
N PHE A 106 25.76 6.83 -23.71
CA PHE A 106 27.13 6.80 -24.23
C PHE A 106 27.20 6.17 -25.64
N ALA A 107 26.44 5.11 -25.90
CA ALA A 107 26.34 4.51 -27.22
C ALA A 107 25.74 5.50 -28.25
N ALA A 108 24.73 6.27 -27.85
CA ALA A 108 24.11 7.29 -28.69
C ALA A 108 25.07 8.45 -29.01
N THR A 109 25.84 8.95 -28.04
CA THR A 109 26.78 10.07 -28.24
C THR A 109 27.97 9.67 -29.10
N VAL A 110 28.54 8.48 -28.88
CA VAL A 110 29.65 7.95 -29.70
C VAL A 110 29.17 7.62 -31.13
N GLY A 111 27.96 7.09 -31.28
CA GLY A 111 27.35 6.83 -32.58
C GLY A 111 27.13 8.09 -33.42
N VAL A 112 26.75 9.20 -32.78
CA VAL A 112 26.57 10.51 -33.44
C VAL A 112 27.92 11.13 -33.85
N GLN A 113 28.95 11.02 -33.01
CA GLN A 113 30.30 11.50 -33.32
C GLN A 113 30.93 10.79 -34.53
N ARG A 114 30.82 9.45 -34.60
CA ARG A 114 31.33 8.66 -35.74
C ARG A 114 30.65 9.01 -37.07
N ARG A 115 29.33 9.27 -37.07
CA ARG A 115 28.59 9.66 -38.29
C ARG A 115 28.96 11.05 -38.80
N ARG A 116 29.36 11.99 -37.93
CA ARG A 116 29.81 13.33 -38.34
C ARG A 116 31.21 13.33 -38.96
N LEU A 117 32.11 12.49 -38.47
CA LEU A 117 33.48 12.37 -39.00
C LEU A 117 33.51 11.67 -40.38
N GLY A 118 32.68 10.66 -40.62
CA GLY A 118 32.61 9.97 -41.92
C GLY A 118 31.96 10.75 -43.07
N ARG A 119 31.28 11.88 -42.78
CA ARG A 119 30.62 12.73 -43.80
C ARG A 119 31.50 13.86 -44.32
N LYS A 120 32.66 14.11 -43.70
CA LYS A 120 33.60 15.19 -44.10
C LYS A 120 34.69 14.76 -45.10
N THR A 121 34.70 13.50 -45.54
CA THR A 121 35.74 12.94 -46.42
C THR A 121 35.22 12.45 -47.78
N LYS A 122 34.16 13.06 -48.31
CA LYS A 122 33.71 12.86 -49.70
C LYS A 122 33.53 14.20 -50.39
#